data_AF-A0A5J4PKI2-F1
#
_entry.id   AF-A0A5J4PKI2-F1
#
_cell.length_a   1.000
_cell.length_b   1.000
_cell.length_c   1.000
_cell.angle_alpha   90.00
_cell.angle_beta   90.00
_cell.angle_gamma   90.00
#
_symmetry.space_group_name_H-M   'P 1'
#
loop_
_entity.id
_entity.type
_entity.pdbx_description
1 polymer ?
#
loop_
_entity_poly.entity_id
_entity_poly.type
_entity_poly.pdbx_seq_one_letter_code
_entity_poly.pdbx_strand_id
1 'polypeptide(L)'
;NSILNPDEKHCKMVRLNHPILNNEQLDILCHIQYKGFKTVKLLILFDATKGKKGMQEALTDLCKKAEDSVNEGVNYIVLSDRNIDATHAAIPSLLAVSAVHHYLITVGKRVQTALVVESGEIREVMHAALLLGFGASALNPYMAFAILDELVNKKEIQLDYITAEKNYIKAICKGLYKIMSKMGISTIRSYRGAKIFEAVGLSEELSNSYFGGTHSCVGGIRLEEIAKDALVFHTQGFAAEETEERLKNEGRYSFRKEGEKHAWNPETISTLQLATRLGSYKKFKEFTAAVDGKESP
;
A
#
# COMPACT_ATOMS: atom_id res chain seq x y z
N ASN A 1 0.04 -25.01 19.13
CA ASN A 1 0.34 -24.10 20.25
C ASN A 1 -0.94 -23.43 20.72
N SER A 2 -1.39 -23.74 21.95
CA SER A 2 -2.66 -23.26 22.51
C SER A 2 -2.39 -22.20 23.58
N ILE A 3 -3.17 -21.11 23.60
CA ILE A 3 -3.07 -20.05 24.62
C ILE A 3 -3.34 -20.55 26.05
N LEU A 4 -3.98 -21.70 26.17
CA LEU A 4 -4.40 -22.30 27.43
C LEU A 4 -3.25 -22.95 28.21
N ASN A 5 -2.17 -23.32 27.52
CA ASN A 5 -1.06 -24.06 28.11
C ASN A 5 0.22 -23.22 28.01
N PRO A 6 0.68 -22.57 29.09
CA PRO A 6 1.94 -21.83 29.05
C PRO A 6 3.11 -22.80 28.82
N ASP A 7 3.89 -22.57 27.76
CA ASP A 7 5.06 -23.35 27.37
C ASP A 7 6.18 -22.36 26.96
N GLU A 8 7.44 -22.65 27.30
CA GLU A 8 8.62 -21.90 26.88
C GLU A 8 8.74 -21.79 25.35
N LYS A 9 8.20 -22.76 24.62
CA LYS A 9 8.14 -22.72 23.15
C LYS A 9 7.34 -21.54 22.63
N HIS A 10 6.42 -20.99 23.42
CA HIS A 10 5.66 -19.78 23.07
C HIS A 10 6.53 -18.52 23.07
N CYS A 11 7.67 -18.52 23.77
CA CYS A 11 8.62 -17.40 23.79
C CYS A 11 9.53 -17.38 22.56
N LYS A 12 9.50 -18.40 21.71
CA LYS A 12 10.24 -18.45 20.45
C LYS A 12 9.61 -17.52 19.42
N MET A 13 9.85 -16.22 19.57
CA MET A 13 9.35 -15.16 18.69
C MET A 13 10.43 -14.10 18.43
N VAL A 14 10.43 -13.53 17.23
CA VAL A 14 11.20 -12.33 16.92
C VAL A 14 10.36 -11.11 17.30
N ARG A 15 10.87 -10.28 18.21
CA ARG A 15 10.22 -9.05 18.63
C ARG A 15 10.80 -7.87 17.85
N LEU A 16 9.92 -7.14 17.16
CA LEU A 16 10.23 -5.86 16.54
C LEU A 16 9.77 -4.72 17.45
N ASN A 17 10.52 -3.62 17.49
CA ASN A 17 10.15 -2.43 18.26
C ASN A 17 9.04 -1.62 17.55
N HIS A 18 9.05 -1.64 16.22
CA HIS A 18 8.08 -1.00 15.35
C HIS A 18 7.86 -1.88 14.10
N PRO A 19 6.75 -1.69 13.35
CA PRO A 19 6.42 -2.55 12.22
C PRO A 19 7.26 -2.29 10.97
N ILE A 20 7.94 -1.14 10.88
CA ILE A 20 8.72 -0.78 9.69
C ILE A 20 10.12 -1.41 9.81
N LEU A 21 10.57 -2.12 8.79
CA LEU A 21 11.89 -2.73 8.69
C LEU A 21 12.70 -1.97 7.65
N ASN A 22 13.96 -1.65 7.97
CA ASN A 22 14.90 -1.26 6.93
C ASN A 22 15.40 -2.48 6.15
N ASN A 23 16.14 -2.25 5.06
CA ASN A 23 16.57 -3.33 4.17
C ASN A 23 17.50 -4.33 4.88
N GLU A 24 18.40 -3.84 5.74
CA GLU A 24 19.28 -4.69 6.55
C GLU A 24 18.50 -5.56 7.55
N GLN A 25 17.51 -5.00 8.23
CA GLN A 25 16.65 -5.74 9.17
C GLN A 25 15.82 -6.80 8.47
N LEU A 26 15.31 -6.50 7.26
CA LEU A 26 14.59 -7.50 6.46
C LEU A 26 15.53 -8.62 6.03
N ASP A 27 16.76 -8.29 5.59
CA ASP A 27 17.74 -9.29 5.17
C ASP A 27 18.16 -10.18 6.33
N ILE A 28 18.40 -9.60 7.50
CA ILE A 28 18.62 -10.34 8.75
C ILE A 28 17.44 -11.28 8.98
N LEU A 29 16.20 -10.79 8.92
CA LEU A 29 14.98 -11.59 9.12
C LEU A 29 14.86 -12.77 8.14
N CYS A 30 15.29 -12.57 6.89
CA CYS A 30 15.32 -13.63 5.87
C CYS A 30 16.37 -14.71 6.19
N HIS A 31 17.50 -14.32 6.80
CA HIS A 31 18.63 -15.19 7.07
C HIS A 31 18.76 -15.62 8.54
N ILE A 32 17.76 -15.37 9.39
CA ILE A 32 17.74 -15.88 10.77
C ILE A 32 17.60 -17.40 10.74
N GLN A 33 18.72 -18.11 10.64
CA GLN A 33 18.77 -19.55 10.90
C GLN A 33 18.80 -19.86 12.41
N TYR A 34 18.90 -18.83 13.24
CA TYR A 34 18.90 -18.96 14.69
C TYR A 34 17.62 -19.64 15.18
N LYS A 35 17.78 -20.71 15.98
CA LYS A 35 16.69 -21.55 16.51
C LYS A 35 15.78 -22.17 15.43
N GLY A 36 16.21 -22.27 14.17
CA GLY A 36 15.41 -22.92 13.11
C GLY A 36 14.17 -22.13 12.72
N PHE A 37 14.24 -20.79 12.73
CA PHE A 37 13.25 -19.99 12.01
C PHE A 37 13.43 -20.21 10.50
N LYS A 38 12.32 -20.31 9.79
CA LYS A 38 12.29 -20.42 8.33
C LYS A 38 11.55 -19.22 7.75
N THR A 39 12.12 -18.65 6.70
CA THR A 39 11.54 -17.53 5.94
C THR A 39 11.46 -17.94 4.48
N VAL A 40 10.36 -17.57 3.81
CA VAL A 40 10.22 -17.70 2.36
C VAL A 40 9.86 -16.33 1.78
N LYS A 41 10.38 -16.03 0.60
CA LYS A 41 10.00 -14.85 -0.18
C LYS A 41 9.10 -15.29 -1.34
N LEU A 42 7.87 -14.79 -1.37
CA LEU A 42 6.90 -15.01 -2.43
C LEU A 42 6.75 -13.72 -3.24
N LEU A 43 6.98 -13.80 -4.54
CA LEU A 43 6.83 -12.66 -5.44
C LEU A 43 5.34 -12.37 -5.66
N ILE A 44 4.97 -11.09 -5.58
CA ILE A 44 3.60 -10.61 -5.84
C ILE A 44 3.53 -9.98 -7.24
N LEU A 45 3.96 -10.75 -8.24
CA LEU A 45 3.99 -10.35 -9.65
C LEU A 45 2.94 -11.16 -10.45
N PHE A 46 2.45 -10.57 -11.54
CA PHE A 46 1.59 -11.23 -12.50
C PHE A 46 2.01 -10.90 -13.94
N ASP A 47 1.69 -11.80 -14.86
CA ASP A 47 1.97 -11.63 -16.29
C ASP A 47 1.16 -10.46 -16.86
N ALA A 48 1.87 -9.44 -17.33
CA ALA A 48 1.28 -8.21 -17.84
C ALA A 48 0.43 -8.45 -19.10
N THR A 49 0.75 -9.48 -19.89
CA THR A 49 0.05 -9.79 -21.15
C THR A 49 -1.33 -10.41 -20.91
N LYS A 50 -1.54 -11.02 -19.75
CA LYS A 50 -2.79 -11.72 -19.39
C LYS A 50 -3.82 -10.84 -18.69
N GLY A 51 -3.48 -9.60 -18.34
CA GLY A 51 -4.35 -8.64 -17.66
C GLY A 51 -5.03 -9.23 -16.43
N LYS A 52 -6.36 -9.05 -16.32
CA LYS A 52 -7.15 -9.56 -15.19
C LYS A 52 -6.94 -11.05 -14.92
N LYS A 53 -6.93 -11.89 -15.97
CA LYS A 53 -6.78 -13.35 -15.79
C LYS A 53 -5.43 -13.66 -15.16
N GLY A 54 -4.37 -12.99 -15.61
CA GLY A 54 -3.03 -13.10 -15.03
C GLY A 54 -3.00 -12.70 -13.56
N MET A 55 -3.63 -11.58 -13.20
CA MET A 55 -3.71 -11.14 -11.79
C MET A 55 -4.50 -12.13 -10.92
N GLN A 56 -5.62 -12.65 -11.41
CA GLN A 56 -6.45 -13.62 -10.68
C GLN A 56 -5.73 -14.97 -10.48
N GLU A 57 -5.06 -15.47 -11.53
CA GLU A 57 -4.22 -16.67 -11.47
C GLU A 57 -3.09 -16.47 -10.44
N ALA A 58 -2.37 -15.35 -10.52
CA ALA A 58 -1.26 -15.04 -9.63
C ALA A 58 -1.69 -14.92 -8.16
N LEU A 59 -2.84 -14.31 -7.88
CA LEU A 59 -3.41 -14.25 -6.53
C LEU A 59 -3.78 -15.63 -5.98
N THR A 60 -4.38 -16.48 -6.83
CA THR A 60 -4.76 -17.84 -6.46
C THR A 60 -3.52 -18.68 -6.14
N ASP A 61 -2.50 -18.58 -6.99
CA ASP A 61 -1.23 -19.28 -6.82
C ASP A 61 -0.46 -18.76 -5.61
N LEU A 62 -0.50 -17.45 -5.34
CA LEU A 62 0.10 -16.84 -4.16
C LEU A 62 -0.52 -17.39 -2.87
N CYS A 63 -1.84 -17.49 -2.81
CA CYS A 63 -2.56 -18.06 -1.67
C CYS A 63 -2.18 -19.53 -1.43
N LYS A 64 -2.11 -20.34 -2.50
CA LYS A 64 -1.67 -21.75 -2.41
C LYS A 64 -0.23 -21.88 -1.95
N LYS A 65 0.71 -21.15 -2.57
CA LYS A 65 2.12 -21.15 -2.17
C LYS A 65 2.31 -20.71 -0.72
N ALA A 66 1.53 -19.72 -0.26
CA ALA A 66 1.54 -19.29 1.13
C ALA A 66 1.06 -20.41 2.06
N GLU A 67 0.00 -21.13 1.70
CA GLU A 67 -0.47 -22.29 2.46
C GLU A 67 0.56 -23.43 2.50
N ASP A 68 1.17 -23.77 1.37
CA ASP A 68 2.20 -24.81 1.27
C ASP A 68 3.40 -24.44 2.15
N SER A 69 3.83 -23.18 2.11
CA SER A 69 4.88 -22.66 2.96
C SER A 69 4.55 -22.82 4.45
N VAL A 70 3.30 -22.59 4.86
CA VAL A 70 2.89 -22.84 6.25
C VAL A 70 2.96 -24.33 6.59
N ASN A 71 2.57 -25.22 5.68
CA ASN A 71 2.65 -26.67 5.89
C ASN A 71 4.11 -27.14 6.07
N GLU A 72 5.06 -26.50 5.40
CA GLU A 72 6.50 -26.75 5.54
C GLU A 72 7.12 -26.16 6.83
N GLY A 73 6.31 -25.49 7.64
CA GLY A 73 6.69 -24.88 8.92
C GLY A 73 7.40 -23.54 8.76
N VAL A 74 7.13 -22.80 7.67
CA VAL A 74 7.68 -21.44 7.47
C VAL A 74 7.06 -20.45 8.45
N ASN A 75 7.91 -19.76 9.21
CA ASN A 75 7.50 -18.81 10.23
C ASN A 75 7.22 -17.41 9.67
N TYR A 76 7.91 -17.04 8.58
CA TYR A 76 7.83 -15.73 7.96
C TYR A 76 7.61 -15.87 6.46
N ILE A 77 6.52 -15.29 5.95
CA ILE A 77 6.25 -15.19 4.52
C ILE A 77 6.44 -13.73 4.12
N VAL A 78 7.45 -13.46 3.30
CA VAL A 78 7.72 -12.13 2.74
C VAL A 78 7.04 -12.03 1.39
N LEU A 79 6.01 -11.20 1.29
CA LEU A 79 5.35 -10.83 0.04
C LEU A 79 6.14 -9.67 -0.59
N SER A 80 6.72 -9.89 -1.77
CA SER A 80 7.68 -8.95 -2.37
C SER A 80 7.29 -8.56 -3.79
N ASP A 81 7.19 -7.26 -4.06
CA ASP A 81 7.02 -6.73 -5.43
C ASP A 81 8.37 -6.48 -6.13
N ARG A 82 9.49 -7.01 -5.62
CA ARG A 82 10.78 -6.93 -6.33
C ARG A 82 10.74 -7.75 -7.62
N ASN A 83 11.69 -7.46 -8.51
CA ASN A 83 11.87 -8.12 -9.81
C ASN A 83 10.73 -7.86 -10.82
N ILE A 84 10.12 -6.68 -10.75
CA ILE A 84 9.27 -6.16 -11.83
C ILE A 84 10.14 -6.06 -13.09
N ASP A 85 9.66 -6.59 -14.20
CA ASP A 85 10.32 -6.57 -15.50
C ASP A 85 9.32 -6.21 -16.61
N ALA A 86 9.77 -6.06 -17.86
CA ALA A 86 8.88 -5.63 -18.96
C ALA A 86 7.64 -6.53 -19.16
N THR A 87 7.69 -7.78 -18.71
CA THR A 87 6.63 -8.79 -18.86
C THR A 87 5.82 -9.04 -17.58
N HIS A 88 6.35 -8.71 -16.40
CA HIS A 88 5.73 -8.98 -15.10
C HIS A 88 5.40 -7.70 -14.36
N ALA A 89 4.11 -7.42 -14.20
CA ALA A 89 3.61 -6.30 -13.43
C ALA A 89 3.41 -6.68 -11.94
N ALA A 90 3.48 -5.69 -11.05
CA ALA A 90 3.24 -5.90 -9.63
C ALA A 90 1.73 -5.97 -9.30
N ILE A 91 1.35 -6.96 -8.48
CA ILE A 91 0.04 -6.97 -7.83
C ILE A 91 0.08 -5.90 -6.74
N PRO A 92 -0.93 -5.02 -6.62
CA PRO A 92 -1.01 -4.06 -5.54
C PRO A 92 -0.79 -4.72 -4.18
N SER A 93 0.17 -4.21 -3.41
CA SER A 93 0.66 -4.85 -2.19
C SER A 93 -0.45 -5.08 -1.16
N LEU A 94 -1.41 -4.16 -1.09
CA LEU A 94 -2.60 -4.26 -0.25
C LEU A 94 -3.52 -5.41 -0.65
N LEU A 95 -3.74 -5.59 -1.95
CA LEU A 95 -4.56 -6.69 -2.47
C LEU A 95 -3.90 -8.04 -2.18
N ALA A 96 -2.59 -8.14 -2.43
CA ALA A 96 -1.83 -9.36 -2.20
C ALA A 96 -1.82 -9.79 -0.72
N VAL A 97 -1.49 -8.86 0.20
CA VAL A 97 -1.46 -9.19 1.64
C VAL A 97 -2.84 -9.53 2.17
N SER A 98 -3.87 -8.81 1.74
CA SER A 98 -5.24 -9.04 2.19
C SER A 98 -5.75 -10.40 1.71
N ALA A 99 -5.52 -10.74 0.44
CA ALA A 99 -5.90 -12.04 -0.14
C ALA A 99 -5.26 -13.21 0.64
N VAL A 100 -3.94 -13.16 0.85
CA VAL A 100 -3.20 -14.19 1.60
C VAL A 100 -3.65 -14.22 3.06
N HIS A 101 -3.85 -13.06 3.69
CA HIS A 101 -4.28 -12.97 5.09
C HIS A 101 -5.62 -13.67 5.31
N HIS A 102 -6.62 -13.35 4.49
CA HIS A 102 -7.96 -13.90 4.60
C HIS A 102 -8.01 -15.36 4.19
N TYR A 103 -7.30 -15.75 3.14
CA TYR A 103 -7.18 -17.16 2.74
C TYR A 103 -6.61 -18.02 3.88
N LEU A 104 -5.50 -17.59 4.49
CA LEU A 104 -4.90 -18.30 5.62
C LEU A 104 -5.79 -18.32 6.87
N ILE A 105 -6.69 -17.35 7.05
CA ILE A 105 -7.72 -17.41 8.10
C ILE A 105 -8.73 -18.51 7.79
N THR A 106 -9.26 -18.54 6.56
CA THR A 106 -10.25 -19.54 6.12
C THR A 106 -9.74 -20.97 6.27
N VAL A 107 -8.47 -21.22 5.99
CA VAL A 107 -7.86 -22.56 6.18
C VAL A 107 -7.29 -22.79 7.59
N GLY A 108 -7.48 -21.86 8.53
CA GLY A 108 -7.05 -22.01 9.94
C GLY A 108 -5.53 -21.95 10.18
N LYS A 109 -4.76 -21.42 9.22
CA LYS A 109 -3.29 -21.42 9.23
C LYS A 109 -2.66 -20.07 9.59
N ARG A 110 -3.43 -18.97 9.63
CA ARG A 110 -2.89 -17.61 9.83
C ARG A 110 -2.08 -17.43 11.12
N VAL A 111 -2.39 -18.15 12.20
CA VAL A 111 -1.67 -18.04 13.49
C VAL A 111 -0.25 -18.61 13.44
N GLN A 112 0.05 -19.47 12.45
CA GLN A 112 1.29 -20.23 12.37
C GLN A 112 2.44 -19.46 11.71
N THR A 113 2.14 -18.37 10.99
CA THR A 113 3.12 -17.60 10.21
C THR A 113 2.89 -16.09 10.35
N ALA A 114 3.94 -15.30 10.15
CA ALA A 114 3.85 -13.85 10.05
C ALA A 114 4.03 -13.40 8.59
N LEU A 115 3.12 -12.54 8.13
CA LEU A 115 3.20 -11.93 6.80
C LEU A 115 4.03 -10.65 6.89
N VAL A 116 5.04 -10.51 6.05
CA VAL A 116 5.87 -9.31 5.90
C VAL A 116 5.68 -8.80 4.48
N VAL A 117 5.51 -7.49 4.29
CA VAL A 117 5.34 -6.89 2.96
C VAL A 117 6.58 -6.08 2.61
N GLU A 118 7.32 -6.50 1.58
CA GLU A 118 8.41 -5.77 0.95
C GLU A 118 7.83 -5.13 -0.33
N SER A 119 7.66 -3.80 -0.33
CA SER A 119 6.99 -3.15 -1.45
C SER A 119 7.51 -1.74 -1.75
N GLY A 120 7.57 -1.41 -3.04
CA GLY A 120 7.90 -0.09 -3.54
C GLY A 120 6.75 0.92 -3.43
N GLU A 121 5.52 0.47 -3.23
CA GLU A 121 4.33 1.32 -3.14
C GLU A 121 4.21 2.06 -1.78
N ILE A 122 4.93 1.57 -0.77
CA ILE A 122 4.80 2.06 0.61
C ILE A 122 5.59 3.38 0.75
N ARG A 123 4.87 4.50 0.62
CA ARG A 123 5.44 5.85 0.79
C ARG A 123 4.73 6.70 1.83
N GLU A 124 3.42 6.49 2.01
CA GLU A 124 2.58 7.28 2.92
C GLU A 124 2.19 6.50 4.18
N VAL A 125 1.88 7.25 5.24
CA VAL A 125 1.40 6.68 6.51
C VAL A 125 0.16 5.81 6.30
N MET A 126 -0.75 6.23 5.40
CA MET A 126 -1.97 5.50 5.12
C MET A 126 -1.70 4.15 4.44
N HIS A 127 -0.69 4.05 3.58
CA HIS A 127 -0.31 2.77 2.95
C HIS A 127 0.13 1.77 4.03
N ALA A 128 0.98 2.23 4.96
CA ALA A 128 1.41 1.41 6.09
C ALA A 128 0.23 0.99 7.00
N ALA A 129 -0.69 1.92 7.27
CA ALA A 129 -1.85 1.65 8.11
C ALA A 129 -2.79 0.60 7.48
N LEU A 130 -3.07 0.73 6.18
CA LEU A 130 -3.87 -0.24 5.43
C LEU A 130 -3.22 -1.63 5.44
N LEU A 131 -1.94 -1.73 5.08
CA LEU A 131 -1.25 -3.03 5.05
C LEU A 131 -1.27 -3.73 6.42
N LEU A 132 -1.03 -2.99 7.51
CA LEU A 132 -1.14 -3.53 8.86
C LEU A 132 -2.57 -3.92 9.22
N GLY A 133 -3.54 -3.07 8.90
CA GLY A 133 -4.96 -3.31 9.17
C GLY A 133 -5.54 -4.51 8.42
N PHE A 134 -4.98 -4.85 7.26
CA PHE A 134 -5.33 -6.01 6.43
C PHE A 134 -4.40 -7.21 6.61
N GLY A 135 -3.54 -7.21 7.64
CA GLY A 135 -2.91 -8.43 8.15
C GLY A 135 -1.39 -8.53 8.01
N ALA A 136 -0.71 -7.51 7.48
CA ALA A 136 0.75 -7.43 7.52
C ALA A 136 1.24 -7.36 8.98
N SER A 137 2.36 -8.01 9.26
CA SER A 137 3.01 -8.00 10.58
C SER A 137 4.20 -7.04 10.63
N ALA A 138 4.87 -6.86 9.50
CA ALA A 138 5.93 -5.90 9.31
C ALA A 138 5.97 -5.44 7.84
N LEU A 139 6.56 -4.28 7.59
CA LEU A 139 6.60 -3.61 6.29
C LEU A 139 8.03 -3.17 5.98
N ASN A 140 8.48 -3.36 4.75
CA ASN A 140 9.75 -2.86 4.25
C ASN A 140 9.50 -1.96 3.01
N PRO A 141 9.51 -0.63 3.17
CA PRO A 141 9.33 0.33 2.09
C PRO A 141 10.64 0.55 1.30
N TYR A 142 11.14 -0.47 0.61
CA TYR A 142 12.49 -0.43 0.03
C TYR A 142 12.69 0.70 -0.99
N MET A 143 11.67 1.03 -1.79
CA MET A 143 11.79 2.09 -2.80
C MET A 143 11.86 3.48 -2.16
N ALA A 144 11.12 3.70 -1.06
CA ALA A 144 11.23 4.95 -0.31
C ALA A 144 12.65 5.14 0.25
N PHE A 145 13.29 4.07 0.71
CA PHE A 145 14.68 4.11 1.16
C PHE A 145 15.65 4.36 0.00
N ALA A 146 15.45 3.74 -1.17
CA ALA A 146 16.27 3.99 -2.36
C ALA A 146 16.20 5.46 -2.80
N ILE A 147 15.00 6.04 -2.83
CA ILE A 147 14.80 7.46 -3.15
C ILE A 147 15.48 8.37 -2.12
N LEU A 148 15.39 8.03 -0.83
CA LEU A 148 16.07 8.81 0.22
C LEU A 148 17.59 8.79 0.05
N ASP A 149 18.17 7.64 -0.29
CA ASP A 149 19.60 7.52 -0.57
C ASP A 149 20.00 8.39 -1.77
N GLU A 150 19.23 8.35 -2.85
CA GLU A 150 19.45 9.19 -4.03
C GLU A 150 19.40 10.69 -3.70
N LEU A 151 18.40 11.14 -2.93
CA LEU A 151 18.24 12.55 -2.54
C LEU A 151 19.35 13.04 -1.62
N VAL A 152 19.87 12.17 -0.74
CA VAL A 152 21.03 12.46 0.10
C VAL A 152 22.30 12.56 -0.74
N ASN A 153 22.51 11.62 -1.68
CA ASN A 153 23.65 11.62 -2.59
C ASN A 153 23.66 12.85 -3.51
N LYS A 154 22.48 13.30 -3.96
CA LYS A 154 22.29 14.56 -4.72
C LYS A 154 22.39 15.83 -3.86
N LYS A 155 22.54 15.69 -2.53
CA LYS A 155 22.58 16.80 -1.55
C LYS A 155 21.32 17.68 -1.54
N GLU A 156 20.19 17.17 -2.01
CA GLU A 156 18.89 17.82 -1.85
C GLU A 156 18.43 17.76 -0.37
N ILE A 157 18.80 16.68 0.31
CA ILE A 157 18.66 16.54 1.76
C ILE A 157 20.03 16.73 2.41
N GLN A 158 20.14 17.73 3.29
CA GLN A 158 21.37 18.04 4.03
C GLN A 158 21.54 17.17 5.29
N LEU A 159 21.40 15.86 5.15
CA LEU A 159 21.57 14.86 6.22
C LEU A 159 22.33 13.65 5.67
N ASP A 160 22.94 12.85 6.53
CA ASP A 160 23.43 11.52 6.15
C ASP A 160 22.26 10.53 5.97
N TYR A 161 22.47 9.49 5.15
CA TYR A 161 21.45 8.49 4.83
C TYR A 161 20.88 7.81 6.09
N ILE A 162 21.73 7.46 7.06
CA ILE A 162 21.32 6.76 8.28
C ILE A 162 20.36 7.65 9.09
N THR A 163 20.65 8.93 9.21
CA THR A 163 19.76 9.90 9.87
C THR A 163 18.47 10.12 9.08
N ALA A 164 18.53 10.22 7.75
CA ALA A 164 17.36 10.36 6.89
C ALA A 164 16.41 9.15 7.00
N GLU A 165 16.95 7.93 6.94
CA GLU A 165 16.22 6.67 7.10
C GLU A 165 15.51 6.61 8.47
N LYS A 166 16.24 6.92 9.56
CA LYS A 166 15.67 6.95 10.92
C LYS A 166 14.54 7.97 11.04
N ASN A 167 14.70 9.15 10.43
CA ASN A 167 13.68 10.19 10.46
C ASN A 167 12.42 9.77 9.67
N TYR A 168 12.58 9.12 8.53
CA TYR A 168 11.47 8.56 7.77
C TYR A 168 10.70 7.51 8.57
N ILE A 169 11.40 6.53 9.14
CA ILE A 169 10.79 5.48 9.99
C ILE A 169 10.04 6.13 11.16
N LYS A 170 10.66 7.09 11.83
CA LYS A 170 10.04 7.83 12.94
C LYS A 170 8.77 8.58 12.51
N ALA A 171 8.77 9.19 11.34
CA ALA A 171 7.60 9.90 10.80
C ALA A 171 6.44 8.94 10.51
N ILE A 172 6.71 7.81 9.85
CA ILE A 172 5.71 6.76 9.60
C ILE A 172 5.16 6.21 10.92
N CYS A 173 6.02 5.88 11.89
CA CYS A 173 5.58 5.38 13.20
C CYS A 173 4.72 6.39 13.96
N LYS A 174 5.10 7.67 13.98
CA LYS A 174 4.27 8.73 14.58
C LYS A 174 2.92 8.86 13.88
N GLY A 175 2.90 8.78 12.56
CA GLY A 175 1.68 8.78 11.77
C GLY A 175 0.77 7.60 12.11
N LEU A 176 1.33 6.39 12.24
CA LEU A 176 0.58 5.20 12.65
C LEU A 176 -0.03 5.38 14.04
N TYR A 177 0.72 5.88 15.02
CA TYR A 177 0.18 6.18 16.35
C TYR A 177 -0.99 7.17 16.29
N LYS A 178 -0.88 8.20 15.44
CA LYS A 178 -1.97 9.16 15.22
C LYS A 178 -3.21 8.51 14.61
N ILE A 179 -3.05 7.58 13.67
CA ILE A 179 -4.19 6.85 13.07
C ILE A 179 -4.85 5.96 14.11
N MET A 180 -4.06 5.18 14.85
CA MET A 180 -4.58 4.28 15.89
C MET A 180 -5.29 5.05 17.02
N SER A 181 -4.74 6.19 17.43
CA SER A 181 -5.32 7.01 18.49
C SER A 181 -6.67 7.62 18.13
N LYS A 182 -6.97 7.82 16.82
CA LYS A 182 -8.31 8.29 16.38
C LYS A 182 -9.42 7.32 16.76
N MET A 183 -9.10 6.03 16.87
CA MET A 183 -10.04 4.97 17.25
C MET A 183 -9.81 4.48 18.70
N GLY A 184 -8.99 5.19 19.48
CA GLY A 184 -8.65 4.79 20.86
C GLY A 184 -7.77 3.54 20.99
N ILE A 185 -7.16 3.07 19.90
CA ILE A 185 -6.34 1.86 19.92
C ILE A 185 -4.92 2.20 20.37
N SER A 186 -4.48 1.53 21.43
CA SER A 186 -3.17 1.79 22.04
C SER A 186 -2.08 0.82 21.61
N THR A 187 -2.43 -0.33 21.03
CA THR A 187 -1.44 -1.36 20.63
C THR A 187 -1.57 -1.77 19.17
N ILE A 188 -0.42 -1.91 18.50
CA ILE A 188 -0.38 -2.32 17.08
C ILE A 188 -0.86 -3.77 16.90
N ARG A 189 -0.71 -4.62 17.93
CA ARG A 189 -1.18 -6.00 17.91
C ARG A 189 -2.70 -6.08 17.79
N SER A 190 -3.41 -5.17 18.44
CA SER A 190 -4.88 -5.05 18.32
C SER A 190 -5.30 -4.38 17.01
N TYR A 191 -4.46 -3.51 16.45
CA TYR A 191 -4.74 -2.85 15.16
C TYR A 191 -4.59 -3.81 13.96
N ARG A 192 -3.63 -4.74 14.04
CA ARG A 192 -3.33 -5.69 12.97
C ARG A 192 -4.53 -6.60 12.68
N GLY A 193 -5.01 -6.60 11.43
CA GLY A 193 -6.13 -7.43 11.00
C GLY A 193 -7.51 -6.94 11.48
N ALA A 194 -7.58 -5.78 12.15
CA ALA A 194 -8.84 -5.25 12.68
C ALA A 194 -9.77 -4.64 11.62
N LYS A 195 -9.27 -4.42 10.38
CA LYS A 195 -10.04 -3.85 9.26
C LYS A 195 -10.79 -2.56 9.62
N ILE A 196 -10.11 -1.60 10.26
CA ILE A 196 -10.72 -0.35 10.73
C ILE A 196 -10.72 0.69 9.60
N PHE A 197 -11.30 0.29 8.48
CA PHE A 197 -11.38 1.07 7.26
C PHE A 197 -12.73 0.82 6.60
N GLU A 198 -13.25 1.84 5.94
CA GLU A 198 -14.41 1.75 5.08
C GLU A 198 -13.93 1.81 3.63
N ALA A 199 -14.41 0.88 2.80
CA ALA A 199 -14.15 0.93 1.38
C ALA A 199 -15.19 1.84 0.70
N VAL A 200 -14.75 2.60 -0.30
CA VAL A 200 -15.64 3.40 -1.13
C VAL A 200 -15.29 3.13 -2.58
N GLY A 201 -16.27 2.72 -3.38
CA GLY A 201 -16.05 2.42 -4.80
C GLY A 201 -15.44 1.04 -5.06
N LEU A 202 -15.40 0.13 -4.08
CA LEU A 202 -15.06 -1.27 -4.31
C LEU A 202 -16.33 -2.09 -4.49
N SER A 203 -16.36 -2.98 -5.49
CA SER A 203 -17.44 -3.96 -5.64
C SER A 203 -17.50 -4.94 -4.46
N GLU A 204 -18.72 -5.39 -4.15
CA GLU A 204 -18.95 -6.39 -3.11
C GLU A 204 -18.25 -7.72 -3.42
N GLU A 205 -18.24 -8.12 -4.69
CA GLU A 205 -17.51 -9.30 -5.18
C GLU A 205 -16.03 -9.23 -4.78
N LEU A 206 -15.35 -8.14 -5.13
CA LEU A 206 -13.94 -7.94 -4.80
C LEU A 206 -13.70 -7.90 -3.27
N SER A 207 -14.58 -7.21 -2.54
CA SER A 207 -14.48 -7.09 -1.08
C SER A 207 -14.61 -8.45 -0.38
N ASN A 208 -15.57 -9.26 -0.79
CA ASN A 208 -15.80 -10.59 -0.24
C ASN A 208 -14.67 -11.56 -0.60
N SER A 209 -14.16 -11.50 -1.83
CA SER A 209 -13.09 -12.39 -2.29
C SER A 209 -11.73 -12.10 -1.65
N TYR A 210 -11.35 -10.82 -1.48
CA TYR A 210 -9.97 -10.46 -1.13
C TYR A 210 -9.82 -9.63 0.15
N PHE A 211 -10.87 -8.96 0.62
CA PHE A 211 -10.82 -8.06 1.80
C PHE A 211 -11.62 -8.60 3.00
N GLY A 212 -12.11 -9.83 2.93
CA GLY A 212 -12.84 -10.48 4.01
C GLY A 212 -14.15 -9.75 4.36
N GLY A 213 -14.84 -9.24 3.34
CA GLY A 213 -16.16 -8.60 3.49
C GLY A 213 -16.12 -7.22 4.13
N THR A 214 -15.11 -6.40 3.81
CA THR A 214 -15.08 -4.99 4.21
C THR A 214 -16.30 -4.26 3.64
N HIS A 215 -16.98 -3.49 4.49
CA HIS A 215 -18.17 -2.76 4.07
C HIS A 215 -17.81 -1.70 3.01
N SER A 216 -18.58 -1.67 1.94
CA SER A 216 -18.52 -0.66 0.89
C SER A 216 -19.92 -0.15 0.61
N CYS A 217 -20.26 1.04 1.10
CA CYS A 217 -21.60 1.62 0.91
C CYS A 217 -21.95 1.84 -0.57
N VAL A 218 -20.92 2.14 -1.36
CA VAL A 218 -21.02 2.42 -2.79
C VAL A 218 -20.17 1.40 -3.52
N GLY A 219 -20.81 0.50 -4.25
CA GLY A 219 -20.12 -0.44 -5.14
C GLY A 219 -19.31 0.29 -6.22
N GLY A 220 -18.36 -0.42 -6.83
CA GLY A 220 -17.59 0.17 -7.91
C GLY A 220 -16.69 -0.84 -8.59
N ILE A 221 -15.39 -0.56 -8.58
CA ILE A 221 -14.41 -1.29 -9.36
C ILE A 221 -14.31 -2.77 -8.95
N ARG A 222 -14.00 -3.59 -9.95
CA ARG A 222 -13.72 -5.02 -9.81
C ARG A 222 -12.22 -5.25 -10.04
N LEU A 223 -11.83 -6.52 -10.07
CA LEU A 223 -10.45 -6.91 -10.32
C LEU A 223 -9.96 -6.49 -11.73
N GLU A 224 -10.89 -6.35 -12.68
CA GLU A 224 -10.59 -5.92 -14.06
C GLU A 224 -9.96 -4.51 -14.08
N GLU A 225 -10.61 -3.56 -13.43
CA GLU A 225 -10.16 -2.17 -13.38
C GLU A 225 -8.86 -2.04 -12.59
N ILE A 226 -8.72 -2.78 -11.48
CA ILE A 226 -7.47 -2.80 -10.70
C ILE A 226 -6.30 -3.33 -11.54
N ALA A 227 -6.53 -4.41 -12.29
CA ALA A 227 -5.51 -4.96 -13.19
C ALA A 227 -5.18 -3.96 -14.31
N LYS A 228 -6.18 -3.28 -14.87
CA LYS A 228 -5.98 -2.26 -15.89
C LYS A 228 -5.14 -1.10 -15.36
N ASP A 229 -5.44 -0.59 -14.17
CA ASP A 229 -4.69 0.52 -13.56
C ASP A 229 -3.24 0.10 -13.27
N ALA A 230 -3.02 -1.10 -12.73
CA ALA A 230 -1.68 -1.64 -12.53
C ALA A 230 -0.89 -1.74 -13.85
N LEU A 231 -1.55 -2.17 -14.93
CA LEU A 231 -0.94 -2.24 -16.27
C LEU A 231 -0.65 -0.87 -16.87
N VAL A 232 -1.47 0.15 -16.59
CA VAL A 232 -1.21 1.53 -17.04
C VAL A 232 0.08 2.04 -16.40
N PHE A 233 0.22 1.89 -15.07
CA PHE A 233 1.46 2.26 -14.38
C PHE A 233 2.67 1.46 -14.88
N HIS A 234 2.50 0.16 -15.11
CA HIS A 234 3.54 -0.71 -15.66
C HIS A 234 3.99 -0.22 -17.04
N THR A 235 3.05 -0.02 -17.95
CA THR A 235 3.33 0.41 -19.32
C THR A 235 4.02 1.78 -19.32
N GLN A 236 3.56 2.73 -18.50
CA GLN A 236 4.20 4.04 -18.37
C GLN A 236 5.63 3.94 -17.82
N GLY A 237 5.86 3.10 -16.82
CA GLY A 237 7.18 2.89 -16.23
C GLY A 237 8.19 2.28 -17.19
N PHE A 238 7.77 1.37 -18.08
CA PHE A 238 8.64 0.75 -19.09
C PHE A 238 8.68 1.48 -20.43
N ALA A 239 7.70 2.33 -20.73
CA ALA A 239 7.66 3.14 -21.95
C ALA A 239 8.38 4.50 -21.80
N ALA A 240 8.70 4.91 -20.56
CA ALA A 240 9.49 6.11 -20.33
C ALA A 240 10.86 5.95 -21.01
N GLU A 241 11.11 6.75 -22.05
CA GLU A 241 12.46 6.89 -22.59
C GLU A 241 13.37 7.41 -21.47
N GLU A 242 14.64 6.97 -21.43
CA GLU A 242 15.64 7.39 -20.44
C GLU A 242 15.85 8.93 -20.38
N THR A 243 15.27 9.68 -21.31
CA THR A 243 15.34 11.13 -21.47
C THR A 243 14.40 11.94 -20.57
N GLU A 244 13.32 11.39 -20.02
CA GLU A 244 12.49 12.08 -19.02
C GLU A 244 13.01 11.84 -17.59
N GLU A 245 14.00 12.64 -17.15
CA GLU A 245 14.65 12.50 -15.84
C GLU A 245 13.72 12.70 -14.61
N ARG A 246 12.46 13.13 -14.78
CA ARG A 246 11.58 13.51 -13.66
C ARG A 246 10.17 12.97 -13.81
N LEU A 247 9.64 12.42 -12.72
CA LEU A 247 8.23 12.02 -12.61
C LEU A 247 7.30 13.21 -12.85
N LYS A 248 6.25 12.98 -13.65
CA LYS A 248 5.21 13.98 -13.91
C LYS A 248 4.48 14.34 -12.62
N ASN A 249 4.30 15.65 -12.38
CA ASN A 249 3.49 16.13 -11.27
C ASN A 249 2.00 16.06 -11.65
N GLU A 250 1.31 15.03 -11.17
CA GLU A 250 -0.13 14.83 -11.39
C GLU A 250 -1.02 15.86 -10.69
N GLY A 251 -0.49 16.73 -9.81
CA GLY A 251 -1.30 17.75 -9.16
C GLY A 251 -2.31 17.22 -8.13
N ARG A 252 -2.10 16.01 -7.57
CA ARG A 252 -3.04 15.38 -6.63
C ARG A 252 -3.31 16.21 -5.36
N TYR A 253 -2.28 16.83 -4.78
CA TYR A 253 -2.44 17.65 -3.56
C TYR A 253 -2.67 19.13 -3.84
N SER A 254 -2.34 19.61 -5.03
CA SER A 254 -2.43 21.03 -5.38
C SER A 254 -2.57 21.17 -6.89
N PHE A 255 -3.45 22.09 -7.30
CA PHE A 255 -3.78 22.31 -8.70
C PHE A 255 -2.53 22.48 -9.59
N ARG A 256 -2.56 21.77 -10.72
CA ARG A 256 -1.63 21.88 -11.84
C ARG A 256 -2.44 21.94 -13.13
N LYS A 257 -1.98 22.73 -14.10
CA LYS A 257 -2.71 22.95 -15.36
C LYS A 257 -2.97 21.66 -16.14
N GLU A 258 -2.01 20.73 -16.11
CA GLU A 258 -2.07 19.43 -16.80
C GLU A 258 -2.21 18.24 -15.84
N GLY A 259 -2.67 18.51 -14.61
CA GLY A 259 -2.85 17.49 -13.57
C GLY A 259 -4.33 17.18 -13.32
N GLU A 260 -4.57 16.61 -12.15
CA GLU A 260 -5.90 16.29 -11.62
C GLU A 260 -6.81 17.53 -11.67
N LYS A 261 -8.08 17.30 -11.99
CA LYS A 261 -9.09 18.38 -11.95
C LYS A 261 -9.44 18.69 -10.51
N HIS A 262 -9.27 19.95 -10.10
CA HIS A 262 -9.69 20.42 -8.78
C HIS A 262 -11.06 21.10 -8.84
N ALA A 263 -11.86 20.93 -7.78
CA ALA A 263 -13.08 21.70 -7.59
C ALA A 263 -12.79 23.20 -7.62
N TRP A 264 -11.73 23.60 -6.90
CA TRP A 264 -11.19 24.96 -6.88
C TRP A 264 -9.97 25.06 -7.79
N ASN A 265 -10.06 25.95 -8.78
CA ASN A 265 -8.98 26.27 -9.71
C ASN A 265 -8.89 27.80 -9.88
N PRO A 266 -7.80 28.33 -10.48
CA PRO A 266 -7.63 29.78 -10.61
C PRO A 266 -8.80 30.50 -11.31
N GLU A 267 -9.45 29.86 -12.28
CA GLU A 267 -10.58 30.42 -13.03
C GLU A 267 -11.85 30.52 -12.18
N THR A 268 -12.23 29.45 -11.49
CA THR A 268 -13.39 29.42 -10.58
C THR A 268 -13.21 30.40 -9.42
N ILE A 269 -12.00 30.46 -8.83
CA ILE A 269 -11.68 31.37 -7.72
C ILE A 269 -11.76 32.83 -8.17
N SER A 270 -11.12 33.19 -9.29
CA SER A 270 -11.11 34.55 -9.79
C SER A 270 -12.51 35.04 -10.18
N THR A 271 -13.31 34.18 -10.82
CA THR A 271 -14.69 34.52 -11.21
C THR A 271 -15.57 34.77 -9.99
N LEU A 272 -15.44 33.96 -8.92
CA LEU A 272 -16.16 34.17 -7.67
C LEU A 272 -15.74 35.47 -6.96
N GLN A 273 -14.44 35.75 -6.90
CA GLN A 273 -13.91 36.98 -6.31
C GLN A 273 -14.39 38.24 -7.05
N LEU A 274 -14.46 38.18 -8.39
CA LEU A 274 -15.00 39.27 -9.20
C LEU A 274 -16.51 39.45 -8.98
N ALA A 275 -17.26 38.36 -8.89
CA ALA A 275 -18.69 38.40 -8.63
C ALA A 275 -19.02 39.10 -7.30
N THR A 276 -18.28 38.75 -6.23
CA THR A 276 -18.49 39.35 -4.90
C THR A 276 -18.01 40.79 -4.84
N ARG A 277 -16.84 41.12 -5.43
CA ARG A 277 -16.30 42.49 -5.43
C ARG A 277 -17.19 43.47 -6.20
N LEU A 278 -17.77 43.03 -7.31
CA LEU A 278 -18.62 43.87 -8.16
C LEU A 278 -20.11 43.82 -7.78
N GLY A 279 -20.51 42.95 -6.84
CA GLY A 279 -21.92 42.71 -6.53
C GLY A 279 -22.72 42.18 -7.72
N SER A 280 -22.07 41.52 -8.69
CA SER A 280 -22.67 41.17 -9.97
C SER A 280 -23.23 39.75 -9.96
N TYR A 281 -24.55 39.63 -9.98
CA TYR A 281 -25.24 38.35 -10.13
C TYR A 281 -24.91 37.66 -11.47
N LYS A 282 -24.66 38.43 -12.52
CA LYS A 282 -24.25 37.90 -13.83
C LYS A 282 -22.91 37.15 -13.71
N LYS A 283 -21.92 37.76 -13.05
CA LYS A 283 -20.63 37.10 -12.81
C LYS A 283 -20.76 35.89 -11.88
N PHE A 284 -21.68 35.93 -10.93
CA PHE A 284 -21.99 34.76 -10.11
C PHE A 284 -22.54 33.59 -10.96
N LYS A 285 -23.41 33.89 -11.94
CA LYS A 285 -23.91 32.87 -12.88
C LYS A 285 -22.83 32.28 -13.79
N GLU A 286 -21.85 33.09 -14.21
CA GLU A 286 -20.67 32.61 -14.92
C GLU A 286 -19.86 31.63 -14.05
N PHE A 287 -19.65 31.96 -12.77
CA PHE A 287 -19.00 31.06 -11.82
C PHE A 287 -19.77 29.74 -11.63
N THR A 288 -21.08 29.80 -11.38
CA THR A 288 -21.88 28.57 -11.19
C THR A 288 -21.88 27.71 -12.43
N ALA A 289 -21.97 28.31 -13.63
CA ALA A 289 -21.88 27.56 -14.88
C ALA A 289 -20.51 26.88 -15.06
N ALA A 290 -19.42 27.52 -14.67
CA ALA A 290 -18.07 26.93 -14.72
C ALA A 290 -17.86 25.81 -13.67
N VAL A 291 -18.58 25.85 -12.56
CA VAL A 291 -18.53 24.80 -11.52
C VAL A 291 -19.42 23.62 -11.89
N ASP A 292 -20.64 23.88 -12.33
CA ASP A 292 -21.67 22.88 -12.62
C ASP A 292 -21.47 22.22 -13.99
N GLY A 293 -20.91 22.95 -14.95
CA GLY A 293 -20.67 22.49 -16.33
C GLY A 293 -19.38 21.70 -16.52
N LYS A 294 -18.73 21.24 -15.45
CA LYS A 294 -17.53 20.40 -15.56
C LYS A 294 -17.93 19.05 -16.19
N GLU A 295 -17.30 18.71 -17.32
CA GLU A 295 -17.38 17.35 -17.87
C GLU A 295 -16.99 16.36 -16.78
N SER A 296 -17.84 15.34 -16.61
CA SER A 296 -17.86 14.24 -15.63
C SER A 296 -16.56 14.01 -14.82
N PRO A 297 -16.70 13.61 -13.53
CA PRO A 297 -15.59 13.50 -12.58
C PRO A 297 -14.35 12.83 -13.14
#